data_AF-A0A3P7IW22-F1
#
_entry.id   AF-A0A3P7IW22-F1
#
_cell.length_a   1.000
_cell.length_b   1.000
_cell.length_c   1.000
_cell.angle_alpha   90.00
_cell.angle_beta   90.00
_cell.angle_gamma   90.00
#
_symmetry.space_group_name_H-M   'P 1'
#
loop_
_entity.id
_entity.type
_entity.pdbx_description
1 polymer ?
#
loop_
_entity_poly.entity_id
_entity_poly.type
_entity_poly.pdbx_seq_one_letter_code
_entity_poly.pdbx_strand_id
1 'polypeptide(L)'
;FQFPFQVVNETAQNCRSRSLLLLKRIDVTVNSFLWCDRLKSREKQIRDLFAKRREAMSHVTPPDVACLLAASHDLLRVEQASNARVRKNTRSMPNPLALAPRPADRGGRTNEMTGDIAREQAGELKFANMF
;
A
#
# COMPACT_ATOMS: atom_id res chain seq x y z
N PHE A 1 32.96 -3.94 29.89
CA PHE A 1 31.95 -3.06 29.28
C PHE A 1 31.66 -3.50 27.84
N GLN A 2 30.95 -4.62 27.63
CA GLN A 2 30.69 -5.22 26.30
C GLN A 2 29.23 -5.05 25.82
N PHE A 3 28.32 -4.73 26.73
CA PHE A 3 26.87 -4.74 26.51
C PHE A 3 26.33 -3.84 25.38
N PRO A 4 26.79 -2.59 25.15
CA PRO A 4 26.16 -1.74 24.14
C PRO A 4 26.38 -2.24 22.71
N PHE A 5 27.51 -2.89 22.43
CA PHE A 5 27.82 -3.39 21.09
C PHE A 5 26.96 -4.59 20.67
N GLN A 6 26.55 -5.43 21.63
CA GLN A 6 25.72 -6.59 21.33
C GLN A 6 24.31 -6.16 20.87
N VAL A 7 23.66 -5.24 21.61
CA VAL A 7 22.32 -4.75 21.29
C VAL A 7 22.29 -4.01 19.95
N VAL A 8 23.32 -3.22 19.66
CA VAL A 8 23.45 -2.54 18.36
C VAL A 8 23.53 -3.55 17.22
N ASN A 9 24.37 -4.58 17.35
CA ASN A 9 24.52 -5.61 16.32
C ASN A 9 23.23 -6.42 16.11
N GLU A 10 22.57 -6.84 17.18
CA GLU A 10 21.29 -7.56 17.12
C GLU A 10 20.19 -6.71 16.47
N THR A 11 20.15 -5.41 16.78
CA THR A 11 19.20 -4.47 16.18
C THR A 11 19.51 -4.26 14.71
N ALA A 12 20.77 -4.08 14.34
CA ALA A 12 21.20 -3.94 12.95
C ALA A 12 20.82 -5.17 12.12
N GLN A 13 21.00 -6.38 12.66
CA GLN A 13 20.62 -7.63 12.01
C GLN A 13 19.10 -7.78 11.85
N ASN A 14 18.32 -7.39 12.87
CA ASN A 14 16.85 -7.36 12.78
C ASN A 14 16.35 -6.35 11.74
N CYS A 15 16.86 -5.12 11.76
CA CYS A 15 16.53 -4.08 10.78
C CYS A 15 16.86 -4.55 9.36
N ARG A 16 18.03 -5.15 9.15
CA ARG A 16 18.43 -5.72 7.85
C ARG A 16 17.45 -6.80 7.38
N SER A 17 17.13 -7.77 8.23
CA SER A 17 16.20 -8.86 7.90
C SER A 17 14.80 -8.35 7.55
N ARG A 18 14.28 -7.40 8.33
CA ARG A 18 12.98 -6.77 8.07
C ARG A 18 12.98 -6.00 6.75
N SER A 19 14.02 -5.24 6.46
CA SER A 19 14.14 -4.52 5.20
C SER A 19 14.14 -5.46 4.01
N LEU A 20 14.92 -6.56 4.06
CA LEU A 20 14.92 -7.58 3.00
C LEU A 20 13.54 -8.20 2.77
N LEU A 21 12.82 -8.51 3.85
CA LEU A 21 11.46 -9.04 3.78
C LEU A 21 10.51 -8.04 3.13
N LEU A 22 10.54 -6.77 3.56
CA LEU A 22 9.67 -5.72 3.03
C LEU A 22 9.94 -5.46 1.56
N LEU A 23 11.21 -5.39 1.17
CA LEU A 23 11.63 -5.29 -0.23
C LEU A 23 11.04 -6.45 -1.03
N LYS A 24 11.21 -7.70 -0.58
CA LYS A 24 10.66 -8.85 -1.30
C LYS A 24 9.13 -8.83 -1.38
N ARG A 25 8.44 -8.40 -0.33
CA ARG A 25 6.98 -8.26 -0.31
C ARG A 25 6.50 -7.27 -1.38
N ILE A 26 7.22 -6.17 -1.56
CA ILE A 26 6.89 -5.19 -2.60
C ILE A 26 7.10 -5.80 -4.00
N ASP A 27 8.15 -6.60 -4.23
CA ASP A 27 8.33 -7.31 -5.52
C ASP A 27 7.12 -8.16 -5.87
N VAL A 28 6.71 -9.02 -4.93
CA VAL A 28 5.61 -9.96 -5.15
C VAL A 28 4.32 -9.18 -5.40
N THR A 29 4.11 -8.07 -4.67
CA THR A 29 2.96 -7.19 -4.88
C THR A 29 2.95 -6.59 -6.28
N VAL A 30 4.06 -6.03 -6.75
CA VAL A 30 4.17 -5.46 -8.11
C VAL A 30 3.97 -6.52 -9.17
N ASN A 31 4.57 -7.71 -8.99
CA ASN A 31 4.41 -8.81 -9.93
C ASN A 31 2.96 -9.30 -10.00
N SER A 32 2.20 -9.29 -8.90
CA SER A 32 0.79 -9.66 -8.91
C SER A 32 -0.08 -8.73 -9.77
N PHE A 33 0.26 -7.44 -9.85
CA PHE A 33 -0.44 -6.50 -10.74
C PHE A 33 -0.23 -6.79 -12.22
N LEU A 34 0.92 -7.39 -12.57
CA LEU A 34 1.22 -7.77 -13.95
C LEU A 34 0.41 -8.99 -14.42
N TRP A 35 -0.31 -9.65 -13.53
CA TRP A 35 -1.26 -10.72 -13.89
C TRP A 35 -2.55 -10.16 -14.49
N CYS A 36 -2.84 -8.87 -14.31
CA CYS A 36 -3.99 -8.21 -14.93
C CYS A 36 -3.70 -7.88 -16.41
N ASP A 37 -4.53 -8.39 -17.33
CA ASP A 37 -4.41 -8.12 -18.77
C ASP A 37 -4.39 -6.63 -19.12
N ARG A 38 -5.16 -5.82 -18.38
CA ARG A 38 -5.22 -4.35 -18.53
C ARG A 38 -3.88 -3.66 -18.31
N LEU A 39 -2.98 -4.27 -17.53
CA LEU A 39 -1.69 -3.68 -17.14
C LEU A 39 -0.51 -4.23 -17.93
N LYS A 40 -0.68 -5.35 -18.66
CA LYS A 40 0.38 -5.95 -19.48
C LYS A 40 0.96 -4.98 -20.51
N SER A 41 0.12 -4.15 -21.14
CA SER A 41 0.58 -3.13 -22.10
C SER A 41 1.48 -2.05 -21.49
N ARG A 42 1.44 -1.87 -20.15
CA ARG A 42 2.24 -0.89 -19.40
C ARG A 42 3.34 -1.54 -18.57
N GLU A 43 3.58 -2.84 -18.72
CA GLU A 43 4.51 -3.60 -17.88
C GLU A 43 5.91 -2.96 -17.85
N LYS A 44 6.45 -2.61 -19.03
CA LYS A 44 7.78 -1.98 -19.13
C LYS A 44 7.87 -0.70 -18.30
N GLN A 45 6.89 0.19 -18.45
CA GLN A 45 6.83 1.45 -17.69
C GLN A 45 6.74 1.21 -16.18
N ILE A 46 5.94 0.22 -15.75
CA ILE A 46 5.80 -0.15 -14.34
C ILE A 46 7.13 -0.67 -13.80
N ARG A 47 7.81 -1.57 -14.54
CA ARG A 47 9.10 -2.12 -14.14
C ARG A 47 10.20 -1.06 -14.06
N ASP A 48 10.27 -0.16 -15.03
CA ASP A 48 11.27 0.92 -15.06
C ASP A 48 11.11 1.87 -13.87
N LEU A 49 9.86 2.28 -13.58
CA LEU A 49 9.56 3.16 -12.46
C LEU A 49 9.77 2.44 -11.11
N PHE A 50 9.42 1.16 -11.04
CA PHE A 50 9.63 0.34 -9.86
C PHE A 50 11.12 0.11 -9.58
N ALA A 51 11.93 -0.18 -10.59
CA ALA A 51 13.37 -0.41 -10.46
C ALA A 51 14.06 0.80 -9.81
N LYS A 52 13.78 2.02 -10.30
CA LYS A 52 14.32 3.26 -9.73
C LYS A 52 13.96 3.44 -8.26
N ARG A 53 12.69 3.21 -7.90
CA ARG A 53 12.24 3.31 -6.50
C ARG A 53 12.84 2.21 -5.63
N ARG A 54 12.99 1.01 -6.20
CA ARG A 54 13.52 -0.16 -5.51
C ARG A 54 14.98 0.01 -5.16
N GLU A 55 15.77 0.54 -6.08
CA GLU A 55 17.17 0.88 -5.83
C GLU A 55 17.30 1.88 -4.66
N ALA A 56 16.52 2.96 -4.69
CA ALA A 56 16.51 3.94 -3.60
C ALA A 56 16.14 3.33 -2.23
N MET A 57 15.21 2.37 -2.19
CA MET A 57 14.81 1.68 -0.95
C MET A 57 15.80 0.59 -0.51
N SER A 58 16.70 0.15 -1.38
CA SER A 58 17.65 -0.93 -1.07
C SER A 58 18.78 -0.48 -0.14
N HIS A 59 19.03 0.83 -0.08
CA HIS A 59 20.02 1.42 0.80
C HIS A 59 19.49 1.45 2.24
N VAL A 60 19.98 0.51 3.06
CA VAL A 60 19.68 0.45 4.49
C VAL A 60 20.96 0.73 5.25
N THR A 61 20.99 1.86 5.96
CA THR A 61 22.10 2.19 6.86
C THR A 61 21.90 1.47 8.19
N PRO A 62 22.88 0.71 8.69
CA PRO A 62 22.76 0.08 10.00
C PRO A 62 22.64 1.16 11.10
N PRO A 63 21.78 0.95 12.11
CA PRO A 63 21.64 1.89 13.21
C PRO A 63 22.90 1.89 14.08
N ASP A 64 23.32 3.07 14.51
CA ASP A 64 24.37 3.25 15.54
C ASP A 64 23.74 3.51 16.92
N VAL A 65 24.56 3.52 17.98
CA VAL A 65 24.15 3.81 19.36
C VAL A 65 23.33 5.11 19.44
N ALA A 66 23.74 6.16 18.71
CA ALA A 66 22.99 7.41 18.66
C ALA A 66 21.58 7.24 18.08
N CYS A 67 21.41 6.39 17.06
CA CYS A 67 20.10 6.07 16.48
C CYS A 67 19.21 5.34 17.49
N LEU A 68 19.76 4.43 18.29
CA LEU A 68 19.00 3.72 19.32
C LEU A 68 18.51 4.67 20.42
N LEU A 69 19.37 5.58 20.88
CA LEU A 69 19.02 6.57 21.90
C LEU A 69 17.95 7.55 21.38
N ALA A 70 18.05 7.99 20.13
CA ALA A 70 17.07 8.86 19.50
C ALA A 70 15.70 8.17 19.30
N ALA A 71 15.69 6.88 18.95
CA ALA A 71 14.46 6.13 18.66
C ALA A 71 13.49 6.04 19.86
N SER A 72 14.01 6.13 21.09
CA SER A 72 13.24 6.12 22.34
C SER A 72 12.09 7.14 22.38
N HIS A 73 12.21 8.25 21.62
CA HIS A 73 11.24 9.34 21.64
C HIS A 73 10.09 9.16 20.63
N ASP A 74 10.30 8.40 19.54
CA ASP A 74 9.36 8.32 18.42
C ASP A 74 8.67 6.94 18.30
N LEU A 75 9.29 5.87 18.82
CA LEU A 75 8.74 4.50 18.81
C LEU A 75 7.44 4.33 19.61
N LEU A 76 7.14 5.24 20.53
CA LEU A 76 5.91 5.23 21.32
C LEU A 76 4.72 5.86 20.59
N ARG A 77 4.94 6.54 19.46
CA ARG A 77 3.90 7.22 18.70
C ARG A 77 3.39 6.32 17.57
N VAL A 78 2.50 5.38 17.90
CA VAL A 78 1.78 4.58 16.89
C VAL A 78 0.66 5.44 16.30
N GLU A 79 0.87 5.98 15.10
CA GLU A 79 -0.22 6.64 14.37
C GLU A 79 -1.18 5.60 13.77
N GLN A 80 -2.48 5.80 13.99
CA GLN A 80 -3.50 4.88 13.47
C GLN A 80 -3.46 4.84 11.95
N ALA A 81 -3.49 3.63 11.36
CA ALA A 81 -3.48 3.45 9.92
C ALA A 81 -4.70 4.08 9.19
N SER A 82 -5.78 4.36 9.91
CA SER A 82 -6.96 5.08 9.40
C SER A 82 -6.78 6.61 9.36
N ASN A 83 -5.72 7.15 9.95
CA ASN A 83 -5.47 8.58 10.02
C ASN A 83 -5.46 9.19 8.61
N ALA A 84 -6.18 10.31 8.45
CA ALA A 84 -6.27 11.06 7.20
C ALA A 84 -4.90 11.45 6.64
N ARG A 85 -3.91 11.75 7.51
CA ARG A 85 -2.54 12.06 7.09
C ARG A 85 -1.86 10.88 6.39
N VAL A 86 -2.05 9.68 6.90
CA VAL A 86 -1.51 8.42 6.36
C VAL A 86 -2.22 8.03 5.06
N ARG A 87 -3.53 8.28 4.96
CA ARG A 87 -4.34 7.98 3.77
C ARG A 87 -4.25 9.01 2.64
N LYS A 88 -3.58 10.15 2.82
CA LYS A 88 -3.54 11.24 1.82
C LYS A 88 -3.08 10.74 0.44
N ASN A 89 -2.11 9.82 0.40
CA ASN A 89 -1.54 9.29 -0.84
C ASN A 89 -2.22 8.00 -1.34
N THR A 90 -3.13 7.42 -0.56
CA THR A 90 -3.90 6.20 -0.91
C THR A 90 -5.40 6.47 -1.00
N ARG A 91 -5.80 7.75 -1.08
CA ARG A 91 -7.20 8.14 -1.24
C ARG A 91 -7.64 7.85 -2.68
N SER A 92 -8.46 6.82 -2.84
CA SER A 92 -9.20 6.55 -4.09
C SER A 92 -10.59 7.19 -4.03
N MET A 93 -11.20 7.39 -5.19
CA MET A 93 -12.64 7.66 -5.25
C MET A 93 -13.40 6.51 -4.55
N PRO A 94 -14.44 6.80 -3.74
CA PRO A 94 -15.29 5.76 -3.19
C PRO A 94 -15.96 4.99 -4.34
N ASN A 95 -16.02 3.67 -4.23
CA ASN A 95 -16.76 2.84 -5.19
C ASN A 95 -18.25 3.23 -5.11
N PRO A 96 -18.95 3.46 -6.24
CA PRO A 96 -20.39 3.73 -6.25
C PRO A 96 -21.21 2.73 -5.41
N LEU A 97 -20.83 1.45 -5.41
CA LEU A 97 -21.49 0.41 -4.61
C LEU A 97 -21.31 0.57 -3.09
N ALA A 98 -20.29 1.31 -2.66
CA ALA A 98 -20.07 1.62 -1.24
C ALA A 98 -20.94 2.80 -0.75
N LEU A 99 -21.55 3.56 -1.66
CA LEU A 99 -22.46 4.67 -1.36
C LEU A 99 -23.93 4.24 -1.41
N ALA A 100 -24.21 2.99 -1.80
CA ALA A 100 -25.56 2.47 -1.85
C ALA A 100 -26.18 2.38 -0.44
N PRO A 101 -27.49 2.68 -0.28
CA PRO A 101 -28.17 2.67 1.01
C PRO A 101 -28.21 1.29 1.68
N ARG A 102 -28.00 0.20 0.92
CA ARG A 102 -27.84 -1.15 1.44
C ARG A 102 -26.45 -1.67 1.09
N PRO A 103 -25.68 -2.21 2.06
CA PRO A 103 -24.41 -2.84 1.76
C PRO A 103 -24.62 -3.98 0.75
N ALA A 104 -24.05 -3.85 -0.45
CA ALA A 104 -24.10 -4.91 -1.45
C ALA A 104 -23.36 -6.16 -0.90
N ASP A 105 -23.87 -7.34 -1.23
CA ASP A 105 -23.23 -8.61 -0.92
C ASP A 105 -21.78 -8.58 -1.42
N ARG A 106 -20.83 -8.73 -0.49
CA ARG A 106 -19.39 -8.67 -0.76
C ARG A 106 -18.82 -10.01 -1.23
N GLY A 107 -19.67 -11.03 -1.40
CA GLY A 107 -19.29 -12.37 -1.84
C GLY A 107 -19.26 -12.61 -3.35
N GLY A 108 -19.86 -11.73 -4.17
CA GLY A 108 -19.94 -11.91 -5.62
C GLY A 108 -18.63 -11.60 -6.37
N ARG A 109 -18.41 -12.23 -7.53
CA ARG A 109 -17.25 -11.88 -8.35
C ARG A 109 -17.44 -10.48 -8.95
N THR A 110 -16.35 -9.73 -9.15
CA THR A 110 -16.40 -8.35 -9.67
C THR A 110 -17.09 -8.20 -11.03
N ASN A 111 -17.06 -9.24 -11.87
CA ASN A 111 -17.78 -9.31 -13.14
C ASN A 111 -19.30 -9.50 -12.98
N GLU A 112 -19.77 -9.99 -11.84
CA GLU A 112 -21.17 -10.20 -11.50
C GLU A 112 -21.77 -8.98 -10.78
N MET A 113 -20.93 -8.18 -10.11
CA MET A 113 -21.35 -6.99 -9.34
C MET A 113 -21.75 -5.76 -10.18
N THR A 114 -21.38 -5.71 -11.47
CA THR A 114 -21.50 -4.49 -12.29
C THR A 114 -22.74 -4.47 -13.20
N GLY A 115 -23.52 -5.56 -13.25
CA GLY A 115 -24.59 -5.72 -14.25
C GLY A 115 -25.78 -4.79 -14.04
N ASP A 116 -26.32 -4.76 -12.82
CA ASP A 116 -27.68 -4.26 -12.61
C ASP A 116 -27.69 -2.91 -11.88
N ILE A 117 -26.98 -2.79 -10.76
CA ILE A 117 -26.94 -1.56 -9.94
C ILE A 117 -26.23 -0.41 -10.68
N ALA A 118 -25.17 -0.70 -11.43
CA ALA A 118 -24.44 0.33 -12.19
C ALA A 118 -25.21 0.81 -13.44
N ARG A 119 -26.05 -0.05 -14.05
CA ARG A 119 -26.94 0.35 -15.16
C ARG A 119 -28.10 1.19 -14.66
N GLU A 120 -28.71 0.80 -13.54
CA GLU A 120 -29.84 1.50 -12.93
C GLU A 120 -29.43 2.92 -12.50
N GLN A 121 -28.27 3.07 -11.84
CA GLN A 121 -27.73 4.38 -11.44
C GLN A 121 -27.21 5.21 -12.61
N ALA A 122 -26.66 4.59 -13.67
CA ALA A 122 -26.30 5.32 -14.90
C ALA A 122 -27.54 5.78 -15.69
N GLY A 123 -28.68 5.11 -15.54
CA GLY A 123 -29.97 5.56 -16.03
C GLY A 123 -30.47 6.77 -15.24
N GLU A 124 -30.50 6.69 -13.91
CA GLU A 124 -30.95 7.79 -13.04
C GLU A 124 -30.13 9.08 -13.20
N LEU A 125 -28.81 8.98 -13.33
CA LEU A 125 -27.92 10.13 -13.58
C LEU A 125 -28.12 10.76 -14.98
N LYS A 126 -28.62 9.99 -15.96
CA LYS A 126 -28.99 10.53 -17.28
C LYS A 126 -30.35 11.23 -17.24
N PHE A 127 -31.31 10.71 -16.47
CA PHE A 127 -32.61 11.37 -16.26
C PHE A 127 -32.49 12.66 -15.45
N ALA A 128 -31.63 12.70 -14.42
CA ALA A 128 -31.41 13.88 -13.60
C ALA A 128 -30.69 15.03 -14.32
N ASN A 129 -30.00 14.75 -15.44
CA ASN A 129 -29.35 15.77 -16.30
C ASN A 129 -30.19 16.12 -17.54
N MET A 130 -31.41 15.59 -17.65
CA MET A 130 -32.35 15.88 -18.75
C MET A 130 -33.44 16.89 -18.36
N PHE A 131 -33.45 17.34 -17.10
CA PHE A 131 -34.26 18.44 -16.58
C PHE A 131 -33.36 19.48 -15.91
#